data_AF-A0A9D1MLN7-F1
#
_entry.id   AF-A0A9D1MLN7-F1
#
_cell.length_a   1.000
_cell.length_b   1.000
_cell.length_c   1.000
_cell.angle_alpha   90.00
_cell.angle_beta   90.00
_cell.angle_gamma   90.00
#
_symmetry.space_group_name_H-M   'P 1'
#
loop_
_entity.id
_entity.type
_entity.pdbx_description
1 polymer ?
#
loop_
_entity_poly.entity_id
_entity_poly.type
_entity_poly.pdbx_seq_one_letter_code
_entity_poly.pdbx_strand_id
1 'polypeptide(L)'
;MKKKLALILILTLLLALGAFAACGDPHEHDLQHFEAKDPNCEKDGNIEYWYCAGCEKYFADEAAGTEITKEETILAATGEHDWSEWVIDSESSCTIGGMRHRVCSDCGERQEEALPIGEHDMTHVAAVGATCIDEGNVEYWHCNICGKNFADQNAEELLEEVVLPLGAHTLEYIEQVSSTCVEAGVMAHWHCKVCDKNYADQNAEELLEDISLPLGAHDFVDGKCTVCGIDEIFIKGTPGLQYTLNEDGTAYTASGMGTATDTDIVIASEYNGLPVTSIGDNAFFNCSSLTGIIIPDSVTSIDIGAFGGCDSLESIIVDEGNTVYHSDGNCLIKTDSKTLVAGCKNSVIPSDGSVTRIGEYAFLYCNSLTNIAIPDSVTSIGRFAYSGCRLLSSITIPEGAISIGDHAFYNCFSLASISIPDSVTSIGSNAFEGCCGSLESIVVQEGNSVYHSEGNCLIETDSKTLIVGCKNSVIPSDGSVTRIGDYAFARCNSLTSIVIPEGVTSIGKYAFWYCSSLTSITFQGSMEQWIAIDKGTEWNLDAGSYTVICTDGTLDKNGDQL
;
A
#
# COMPACT_ATOMS: atom_id res chain seq x y z
N MET A 1 74.83 68.19 36.28
CA MET A 1 75.01 69.64 36.57
C MET A 1 73.93 70.15 37.55
N LYS A 2 74.09 71.37 38.10
CA LYS A 2 73.05 72.41 38.37
C LYS A 2 71.61 72.01 37.96
N LYS A 3 70.53 72.15 38.76
CA LYS A 3 70.14 73.04 39.89
C LYS A 3 69.12 72.27 40.80
N LYS A 4 68.99 72.49 42.11
CA LYS A 4 68.49 73.69 42.85
C LYS A 4 67.07 74.15 42.47
N LEU A 5 66.06 73.69 43.22
CA LEU A 5 65.01 74.49 43.91
C LEU A 5 64.36 73.56 44.96
N ALA A 6 64.22 73.98 46.24
CA ALA A 6 62.97 74.46 46.87
C ALA A 6 61.89 73.36 47.10
N LEU A 7 61.26 73.19 48.28
CA LEU A 7 61.26 74.05 49.49
C LEU A 7 60.76 73.26 50.75
N ILE A 8 61.55 73.26 51.85
CA ILE A 8 61.16 73.50 53.29
C ILE A 8 60.08 72.58 53.96
N LEU A 9 60.19 72.08 55.22
CA LEU A 9 60.66 72.64 56.51
C LEU A 9 61.18 71.48 57.45
N ILE A 10 62.47 71.37 57.84
CA ILE A 10 63.12 71.74 59.15
C ILE A 10 62.64 70.93 60.40
N LEU A 11 63.46 70.33 61.32
CA LEU A 11 64.93 70.29 61.60
C LEU A 11 65.46 68.81 61.72
N THR A 12 66.19 68.15 62.68
CA THR A 12 66.89 68.35 64.01
C THR A 12 67.76 67.07 64.33
N LEU A 13 68.69 66.95 65.31
CA LEU A 13 70.02 67.60 65.49
C LEU A 13 71.03 66.81 66.44
N LEU A 14 72.12 66.24 65.91
CA LEU A 14 73.47 65.86 66.49
C LEU A 14 73.75 64.87 67.67
N LEU A 15 74.78 64.00 67.50
CA LEU A 15 76.11 63.92 68.24
C LEU A 15 77.01 62.66 67.87
N ALA A 16 78.32 62.77 67.49
CA ALA A 16 79.36 61.66 67.35
C ALA A 16 80.84 62.08 66.95
N LEU A 17 81.88 61.20 67.09
CA LEU A 17 83.35 61.28 66.69
C LEU A 17 84.04 59.85 66.64
N GLY A 18 85.29 59.53 66.18
CA GLY A 18 86.37 60.18 65.35
C GLY A 18 87.84 59.64 65.52
N ALA A 19 88.67 59.57 64.43
CA ALA A 19 90.19 59.38 64.33
C ALA A 19 90.83 57.95 64.63
N PHE A 20 92.12 57.53 64.42
CA PHE A 20 93.49 57.96 63.89
C PHE A 20 94.41 56.66 63.74
N ALA A 21 95.72 56.50 63.35
CA ALA A 21 96.89 57.20 62.68
C ALA A 21 98.10 56.18 62.40
N ALA A 22 99.22 56.53 61.68
CA ALA A 22 100.41 55.64 61.35
C ALA A 22 101.75 56.40 60.96
N CYS A 23 102.91 55.72 60.65
CA CYS A 23 104.19 56.32 60.07
C CYS A 23 105.29 55.30 59.55
N GLY A 24 106.26 55.73 58.69
CA GLY A 24 107.43 54.96 58.12
C GLY A 24 108.53 55.80 57.37
N ASP A 25 109.56 55.16 56.75
CA ASP A 25 110.83 55.74 56.17
C ASP A 25 110.83 56.14 54.64
N PRO A 26 111.83 56.88 54.07
CA PRO A 26 111.75 57.57 52.74
C PRO A 26 112.63 57.08 51.53
N HIS A 27 112.21 57.37 50.27
CA HIS A 27 112.86 57.08 48.94
C HIS A 27 112.29 57.99 47.79
N GLU A 28 112.71 57.83 46.50
CA GLU A 28 112.39 58.68 45.29
C GLU A 28 111.81 57.87 44.07
N HIS A 29 111.25 58.49 42.99
CA HIS A 29 110.38 57.82 41.97
C HIS A 29 110.62 58.20 40.46
N ASP A 30 109.97 57.47 39.50
CA ASP A 30 110.06 57.59 38.02
C ASP A 30 108.74 57.15 37.30
N LEU A 31 108.34 57.70 36.12
CA LEU A 31 106.94 57.65 35.58
C LEU A 31 106.73 57.53 34.04
N GLN A 32 105.52 57.08 33.61
CA GLN A 32 105.08 56.86 32.20
C GLN A 32 103.58 57.26 31.99
N HIS A 33 103.10 57.61 30.76
CA HIS A 33 101.79 58.30 30.48
C HIS A 33 100.80 57.55 29.54
N PHE A 34 99.48 57.80 29.67
CA PHE A 34 98.35 57.25 28.89
C PHE A 34 97.21 58.27 28.63
N GLU A 35 96.66 58.35 27.40
CA GLU A 35 95.55 59.25 26.99
C GLU A 35 94.13 58.67 27.20
N ALA A 36 93.12 59.55 27.26
CA ALA A 36 91.69 59.23 27.52
C ALA A 36 90.86 58.71 26.32
N LYS A 37 89.74 58.03 26.59
CA LYS A 37 88.81 57.45 25.60
C LYS A 37 87.39 57.22 26.18
N ASP A 38 86.34 57.40 25.37
CA ASP A 38 84.94 57.18 25.78
C ASP A 38 84.48 55.69 25.74
N PRO A 39 83.54 55.28 26.63
CA PRO A 39 82.91 53.95 26.65
C PRO A 39 81.77 53.76 25.63
N ASN A 40 81.31 52.51 25.46
CA ASN A 40 80.02 52.16 24.84
C ASN A 40 79.18 51.22 25.74
N CYS A 41 78.13 50.56 25.22
CA CYS A 41 77.25 49.69 26.01
C CYS A 41 77.95 48.52 26.73
N GLU A 42 79.02 47.95 26.14
CA GLU A 42 79.72 46.77 26.67
C GLU A 42 81.18 47.02 27.10
N LYS A 43 81.82 48.10 26.63
CA LYS A 43 83.26 48.31 26.78
C LYS A 43 83.57 49.64 27.45
N ASP A 44 84.36 49.53 28.52
CA ASP A 44 84.92 50.65 29.24
C ASP A 44 85.84 51.51 28.36
N GLY A 45 85.76 52.81 28.58
CA GLY A 45 86.77 53.80 28.22
C GLY A 45 87.72 54.06 29.40
N ASN A 46 88.48 55.14 29.33
CA ASN A 46 89.43 55.55 30.37
C ASN A 46 89.67 57.06 30.37
N ILE A 47 90.13 57.61 31.50
CA ILE A 47 90.68 58.97 31.58
C ILE A 47 92.20 58.98 31.29
N GLU A 48 92.80 60.16 31.30
CA GLU A 48 94.24 60.39 31.11
C GLU A 48 94.99 60.18 32.44
N TYR A 49 96.14 59.48 32.44
CA TYR A 49 96.88 59.13 33.67
C TYR A 49 98.36 58.77 33.46
N TRP A 50 99.13 58.76 34.55
CA TRP A 50 100.52 58.28 34.63
C TRP A 50 100.65 57.02 35.50
N TYR A 51 101.76 56.28 35.36
CA TYR A 51 102.06 55.04 36.09
C TYR A 51 103.55 54.90 36.42
N CYS A 52 103.87 54.44 37.63
CA CYS A 52 105.22 54.07 38.08
C CYS A 52 105.40 52.55 38.06
N ALA A 53 106.25 52.03 37.18
CA ALA A 53 106.61 50.61 37.17
C ALA A 53 107.48 50.18 38.38
N GLY A 54 108.11 51.13 39.09
CA GLY A 54 108.99 50.85 40.22
C GLY A 54 108.29 50.67 41.57
N CYS A 55 107.06 51.19 41.73
CA CYS A 55 106.23 51.03 42.93
C CYS A 55 104.78 50.61 42.63
N GLU A 56 104.48 50.27 41.36
CA GLU A 56 103.19 49.77 40.84
C GLU A 56 101.98 50.68 41.12
N LYS A 57 102.22 52.00 41.22
CA LYS A 57 101.24 53.03 41.55
C LYS A 57 100.90 53.90 40.33
N TYR A 58 99.65 54.36 40.26
CA TYR A 58 99.13 55.25 39.23
C TYR A 58 99.13 56.68 39.78
N PHE A 59 99.27 57.67 38.90
CA PHE A 59 99.37 59.08 39.28
C PHE A 59 98.57 59.96 38.33
N ALA A 60 97.93 61.01 38.86
CA ALA A 60 97.19 61.99 38.06
C ALA A 60 98.10 63.12 37.50
N ASP A 61 99.41 63.08 37.79
CA ASP A 61 100.37 64.09 37.36
C ASP A 61 101.79 63.50 37.17
N GLU A 62 102.60 64.19 36.35
CA GLU A 62 103.97 63.80 36.01
C GLU A 62 104.99 63.98 37.16
N ALA A 63 104.61 64.61 38.27
CA ALA A 63 105.50 64.92 39.39
C ALA A 63 105.37 63.91 40.55
N ALA A 64 104.59 62.84 40.36
CA ALA A 64 104.19 61.89 41.41
C ALA A 64 103.48 62.54 42.62
N GLY A 65 102.88 63.73 42.43
CA GLY A 65 102.26 64.51 43.50
C GLY A 65 100.92 63.94 43.98
N THR A 66 100.17 63.34 43.06
CA THR A 66 98.83 62.80 43.31
C THR A 66 98.76 61.33 42.89
N GLU A 67 98.94 60.42 43.83
CA GLU A 67 98.70 58.99 43.62
C GLU A 67 97.19 58.74 43.45
N ILE A 68 96.82 57.94 42.45
CA ILE A 68 95.47 57.46 42.18
C ILE A 68 95.45 55.94 42.06
N THR A 69 94.27 55.34 42.13
CA THR A 69 94.06 53.91 41.87
C THR A 69 93.94 53.63 40.38
N LYS A 70 94.03 52.35 39.99
CA LYS A 70 93.78 51.92 38.61
C LYS A 70 92.29 52.05 38.26
N GLU A 71 91.44 51.81 39.24
CA GLU A 71 89.98 51.83 39.13
C GLU A 71 89.48 53.26 38.81
N GLU A 72 90.14 54.28 39.35
CA GLU A 72 89.89 55.69 39.03
C GLU A 72 90.28 56.08 37.59
N THR A 73 91.07 55.26 36.87
CA THR A 73 91.40 55.55 35.47
C THR A 73 90.33 55.11 34.49
N ILE A 74 89.30 54.36 34.91
CA ILE A 74 88.36 53.68 34.01
C ILE A 74 87.02 54.44 33.91
N LEU A 75 86.51 54.61 32.69
CA LEU A 75 85.16 55.09 32.42
C LEU A 75 84.29 53.90 32.04
N ALA A 76 83.47 53.41 32.96
CA ALA A 76 82.71 52.18 32.77
C ALA A 76 81.77 52.21 31.56
N ALA A 77 81.55 51.04 30.95
CA ALA A 77 80.54 50.78 29.94
C ALA A 77 79.14 51.30 30.36
N THR A 78 78.36 51.82 29.41
CA THR A 78 77.08 52.48 29.73
C THR A 78 75.97 51.52 30.14
N GLY A 79 76.01 50.25 29.70
CA GLY A 79 75.04 49.21 30.05
C GLY A 79 73.59 49.43 29.54
N GLU A 80 73.32 50.52 28.82
CA GLU A 80 72.02 50.82 28.22
C GLU A 80 72.00 50.37 26.75
N HIS A 81 70.92 49.68 26.35
CA HIS A 81 70.75 49.07 25.02
C HIS A 81 69.51 49.69 24.34
N ASP A 82 69.64 50.13 23.09
CA ASP A 82 68.54 50.67 22.28
C ASP A 82 67.87 49.56 21.46
N TRP A 83 66.60 49.23 21.75
CA TRP A 83 65.91 48.04 21.22
C TRP A 83 64.85 48.37 20.18
N SER A 84 64.76 47.54 19.13
CA SER A 84 63.69 47.60 18.13
C SER A 84 62.28 47.35 18.71
N GLU A 85 61.26 47.62 17.90
CA GLU A 85 59.92 47.08 18.11
C GLU A 85 59.92 45.54 18.08
N TRP A 86 58.86 44.95 18.64
CA TRP A 86 58.67 43.50 18.71
C TRP A 86 58.00 42.93 17.45
N VAL A 87 58.46 41.75 17.02
CA VAL A 87 57.89 40.94 15.93
C VAL A 87 57.33 39.65 16.52
N ILE A 88 56.10 39.27 16.14
CA ILE A 88 55.48 38.00 16.56
C ILE A 88 55.95 36.87 15.65
N ASP A 89 56.43 35.78 16.24
CA ASP A 89 56.88 34.57 15.55
C ASP A 89 55.77 33.51 15.46
N SER A 90 54.93 33.43 16.49
CA SER A 90 53.75 32.57 16.50
C SER A 90 52.64 33.12 17.39
N GLU A 91 51.39 33.02 16.94
CA GLU A 91 50.20 33.40 17.70
C GLU A 91 49.88 32.40 18.83
N SER A 92 49.14 32.86 19.84
CA SER A 92 48.65 32.06 20.96
C SER A 92 47.34 31.33 20.64
N SER A 93 47.23 30.07 21.05
CA SER A 93 45.98 29.30 21.10
C SER A 93 45.47 29.17 22.54
N CYS A 94 44.28 28.57 22.75
CA CYS A 94 43.76 28.29 24.09
C CYS A 94 44.48 27.11 24.81
N THR A 95 45.53 26.53 24.22
CA THR A 95 46.31 25.44 24.83
C THR A 95 47.82 25.62 24.75
N ILE A 96 48.33 26.53 23.91
CA ILE A 96 49.76 26.78 23.67
C ILE A 96 49.97 28.29 23.49
N GLY A 97 50.92 28.85 24.24
CA GLY A 97 51.28 30.27 24.15
C GLY A 97 52.07 30.61 22.88
N GLY A 98 52.01 31.88 22.47
CA GLY A 98 52.76 32.39 21.31
C GLY A 98 54.20 32.78 21.63
N MET A 99 54.92 33.36 20.67
CA MET A 99 56.32 33.81 20.78
C MET A 99 56.53 35.13 20.04
N ARG A 100 57.43 35.98 20.54
CA ARG A 100 57.88 37.23 19.88
C ARG A 100 59.35 37.56 20.17
N HIS A 101 59.97 38.39 19.34
CA HIS A 101 61.35 38.86 19.50
C HIS A 101 61.60 40.33 19.13
N ARG A 102 62.76 40.87 19.55
CA ARG A 102 63.32 42.17 19.13
C ARG A 102 64.86 42.18 19.22
N VAL A 103 65.52 43.20 18.65
CA VAL A 103 66.99 43.27 18.51
C VAL A 103 67.53 44.64 18.92
N CYS A 104 68.74 44.70 19.51
CA CYS A 104 69.43 45.94 19.88
C CYS A 104 70.17 46.56 18.68
N SER A 105 70.00 47.86 18.46
CA SER A 105 70.55 48.64 17.34
C SER A 105 72.09 48.71 17.35
N ASP A 106 72.71 48.84 18.54
CA ASP A 106 74.14 49.13 18.67
C ASP A 106 75.03 47.88 18.79
N CYS A 107 74.55 46.80 19.45
CA CYS A 107 75.31 45.56 19.64
C CYS A 107 74.77 44.36 18.84
N GLY A 108 73.54 44.42 18.32
CA GLY A 108 72.92 43.31 17.57
C GLY A 108 72.41 42.14 18.44
N GLU A 109 72.41 42.27 19.77
CA GLU A 109 71.82 41.28 20.68
C GLU A 109 70.30 41.13 20.44
N ARG A 110 69.77 39.91 20.65
CA ARG A 110 68.35 39.56 20.44
C ARG A 110 67.68 39.22 21.76
N GLN A 111 66.51 39.81 22.02
CA GLN A 111 65.62 39.47 23.12
C GLN A 111 64.39 38.72 22.58
N GLU A 112 63.96 37.66 23.26
CA GLU A 112 62.76 36.87 22.93
C GLU A 112 61.84 36.75 24.16
N GLU A 113 60.54 36.63 23.92
CA GLU A 113 59.50 36.60 24.96
C GLU A 113 58.30 35.74 24.52
N ALA A 114 57.77 34.92 25.43
CA ALA A 114 56.58 34.13 25.18
C ALA A 114 55.29 34.96 25.40
N LEU A 115 54.31 34.79 24.52
CA LEU A 115 52.96 35.35 24.67
C LEU A 115 52.10 34.40 25.54
N PRO A 116 51.14 34.93 26.32
CA PRO A 116 50.24 34.11 27.12
C PRO A 116 49.38 33.16 26.27
N ILE A 117 48.79 32.16 26.93
CA ILE A 117 47.77 31.28 26.34
C ILE A 117 46.48 32.10 26.17
N GLY A 118 45.74 31.86 25.08
CA GLY A 118 44.45 32.51 24.81
C GLY A 118 43.30 31.97 25.66
N GLU A 119 42.20 32.70 25.72
CA GLU A 119 40.99 32.28 26.45
C GLU A 119 40.19 31.21 25.67
N HIS A 120 39.31 30.48 26.37
CA HIS A 120 38.38 29.52 25.77
C HIS A 120 37.05 30.19 25.39
N ASP A 121 36.48 29.81 24.23
CA ASP A 121 35.09 30.09 23.87
C ASP A 121 34.26 28.82 24.08
N MET A 122 33.26 28.89 24.97
CA MET A 122 32.65 27.71 25.62
C MET A 122 31.13 27.68 25.45
N THR A 123 30.62 26.61 24.85
CA THR A 123 29.18 26.35 24.68
C THR A 123 28.71 25.33 25.71
N HIS A 124 27.71 25.68 26.52
CA HIS A 124 27.09 24.77 27.50
C HIS A 124 26.16 23.74 26.83
N VAL A 125 26.23 22.48 27.25
CA VAL A 125 25.32 21.41 26.86
C VAL A 125 24.77 20.74 28.13
N ALA A 126 23.48 20.92 28.37
CA ALA A 126 22.78 20.33 29.52
C ALA A 126 22.65 18.79 29.37
N ALA A 127 22.59 18.09 30.50
CA ALA A 127 22.38 16.64 30.53
C ALA A 127 21.02 16.24 29.93
N VAL A 128 21.00 15.11 29.22
CA VAL A 128 19.80 14.45 28.69
C VAL A 128 19.79 13.00 29.15
N GLY A 129 18.72 12.57 29.82
CA GLY A 129 18.59 11.18 30.26
C GLY A 129 18.34 10.24 29.08
N ALA A 130 19.10 9.13 29.01
CA ALA A 130 18.92 8.12 27.97
C ALA A 130 17.56 7.41 28.07
N THR A 131 16.99 7.05 26.94
CA THR A 131 15.76 6.26 26.81
C THR A 131 16.10 4.90 26.20
N CYS A 132 15.13 3.98 26.11
CA CYS A 132 15.35 2.69 25.45
C CYS A 132 15.36 2.76 23.91
N ILE A 133 15.41 3.97 23.33
CA ILE A 133 15.54 4.24 21.88
C ILE A 133 16.56 5.33 21.55
N ASP A 134 16.78 6.30 22.45
CA ASP A 134 17.71 7.43 22.30
C ASP A 134 18.83 7.35 23.35
N GLU A 135 20.08 7.51 22.91
CA GLU A 135 21.22 7.69 23.81
C GLU A 135 21.14 9.06 24.50
N GLY A 136 21.58 9.11 25.76
CA GLY A 136 21.59 10.34 26.55
C GLY A 136 22.96 11.03 26.53
N ASN A 137 23.10 12.10 27.32
CA ASN A 137 24.39 12.71 27.60
C ASN A 137 24.47 13.24 29.05
N VAL A 138 25.67 13.23 29.62
CA VAL A 138 25.97 14.00 30.85
C VAL A 138 26.03 15.50 30.53
N GLU A 139 26.08 16.35 31.55
CA GLU A 139 26.28 17.80 31.37
C GLU A 139 27.74 18.10 31.05
N TYR A 140 28.02 18.94 30.05
CA TYR A 140 29.38 19.31 29.65
C TYR A 140 29.45 20.69 28.98
N TRP A 141 30.67 21.20 28.82
CA TRP A 141 30.96 22.41 28.07
C TRP A 141 31.87 22.11 26.88
N HIS A 142 31.46 22.50 25.67
CA HIS A 142 32.22 22.32 24.44
C HIS A 142 33.04 23.58 24.12
N CYS A 143 34.35 23.45 23.93
CA CYS A 143 35.19 24.56 23.49
C CYS A 143 35.17 24.70 21.97
N ASN A 144 34.56 25.76 21.46
CA ASN A 144 34.43 26.04 20.03
C ASN A 144 35.79 26.25 19.33
N ILE A 145 36.85 26.58 20.08
CA ILE A 145 38.21 26.83 19.56
C ILE A 145 39.01 25.53 19.38
N CYS A 146 38.87 24.55 20.30
CA CYS A 146 39.69 23.33 20.29
C CYS A 146 38.90 22.01 20.12
N GLY A 147 37.57 22.08 20.04
CA GLY A 147 36.68 20.93 19.80
C GLY A 147 36.58 19.92 20.94
N LYS A 148 37.15 20.24 22.11
CA LYS A 148 37.11 19.37 23.31
C LYS A 148 35.91 19.67 24.19
N ASN A 149 35.47 18.65 24.92
CA ASN A 149 34.46 18.75 25.97
C ASN A 149 35.13 18.78 27.35
N PHE A 150 34.55 19.55 28.26
CA PHE A 150 35.06 19.86 29.60
C PHE A 150 33.94 19.75 30.62
N ALA A 151 34.29 19.54 31.90
CA ALA A 151 33.33 19.47 33.00
C ALA A 151 32.68 20.84 33.28
N ASP A 152 33.41 21.94 33.07
CA ASP A 152 32.93 23.28 33.37
C ASP A 152 33.38 24.36 32.35
N GLN A 153 32.88 25.58 32.53
CA GLN A 153 33.23 26.74 31.72
C GLN A 153 34.70 27.20 31.85
N ASN A 154 35.42 26.74 32.88
CA ASN A 154 36.82 27.09 33.15
C ASN A 154 37.80 26.07 32.54
N ALA A 155 37.29 25.14 31.72
CA ALA A 155 38.02 24.06 31.07
C ALA A 155 38.59 22.98 32.02
N GLU A 156 37.91 22.68 33.12
CA GLU A 156 38.19 21.49 33.93
C GLU A 156 38.00 20.19 33.11
N GLU A 157 38.91 19.22 33.27
CA GLU A 157 38.95 18.02 32.43
C GLU A 157 37.76 17.08 32.72
N LEU A 158 37.02 16.71 31.67
CA LEU A 158 35.87 15.80 31.80
C LEU A 158 36.37 14.36 31.98
N LEU A 159 36.11 13.77 33.15
CA LEU A 159 36.58 12.43 33.54
C LEU A 159 35.62 11.29 33.17
N GLU A 160 34.43 11.60 32.68
CA GLU A 160 33.37 10.64 32.32
C GLU A 160 33.06 10.71 30.82
N GLU A 161 32.55 9.63 30.24
CA GLU A 161 32.13 9.62 28.84
C GLU A 161 30.88 10.49 28.63
N VAL A 162 30.88 11.29 27.56
CA VAL A 162 29.84 12.28 27.29
C VAL A 162 28.47 11.63 27.03
N VAL A 163 28.47 10.46 26.37
CA VAL A 163 27.26 9.77 25.93
C VAL A 163 26.84 8.75 26.99
N LEU A 164 25.55 8.75 27.34
CA LEU A 164 24.93 7.75 28.19
C LEU A 164 24.30 6.66 27.30
N PRO A 165 24.63 5.37 27.48
CA PRO A 165 24.05 4.29 26.70
C PRO A 165 22.53 4.18 26.95
N LEU A 166 21.82 3.54 26.01
CA LEU A 166 20.36 3.36 26.04
C LEU A 166 19.83 2.97 27.43
N GLY A 167 18.82 3.69 27.88
CA GLY A 167 18.14 3.48 29.16
C GLY A 167 17.26 2.24 29.19
N ALA A 168 16.93 1.78 30.39
CA ALA A 168 16.07 0.61 30.59
C ALA A 168 14.62 0.84 30.10
N HIS A 169 13.96 -0.23 29.67
CA HIS A 169 12.55 -0.20 29.27
C HIS A 169 11.64 0.19 30.44
N THR A 170 10.73 1.15 30.22
CA THR A 170 9.65 1.46 31.16
C THR A 170 8.44 0.57 30.85
N LEU A 171 8.38 -0.59 31.50
CA LEU A 171 7.38 -1.62 31.24
C LEU A 171 6.13 -1.47 32.12
N GLU A 172 4.96 -1.73 31.55
CA GLU A 172 3.68 -1.93 32.24
C GLU A 172 3.16 -3.34 31.96
N TYR A 173 2.58 -3.99 32.97
CA TYR A 173 1.98 -5.32 32.82
C TYR A 173 0.55 -5.23 32.28
N ILE A 174 0.28 -5.96 31.22
CA ILE A 174 -1.05 -6.12 30.62
C ILE A 174 -1.61 -7.48 31.08
N GLU A 175 -2.76 -7.48 31.76
CA GLU A 175 -3.43 -8.70 32.20
C GLU A 175 -4.02 -9.47 31.00
N GLN A 176 -4.18 -10.79 31.15
CA GLN A 176 -4.73 -11.64 30.10
C GLN A 176 -6.21 -11.32 29.84
N VAL A 177 -6.56 -11.12 28.56
CA VAL A 177 -7.95 -11.07 28.09
C VAL A 177 -8.30 -12.44 27.48
N SER A 178 -9.32 -13.10 28.02
CA SER A 178 -9.85 -14.35 27.44
C SER A 178 -10.53 -14.08 26.10
N SER A 179 -10.28 -14.92 25.10
CA SER A 179 -11.01 -14.86 23.83
C SER A 179 -12.50 -15.22 23.98
N THR A 180 -13.31 -14.69 23.07
CA THR A 180 -14.71 -15.07 22.87
C THR A 180 -14.87 -15.64 21.45
N CYS A 181 -16.04 -16.14 21.07
CA CYS A 181 -16.31 -16.60 19.70
C CYS A 181 -16.44 -15.46 18.66
N VAL A 182 -16.18 -14.20 19.05
CA VAL A 182 -16.21 -13.02 18.15
C VAL A 182 -15.00 -12.09 18.32
N GLU A 183 -14.31 -12.13 19.47
CA GLU A 183 -13.13 -11.32 19.75
C GLU A 183 -11.94 -12.20 20.15
N ALA A 184 -10.81 -12.00 19.48
CA ALA A 184 -9.54 -12.62 19.82
C ALA A 184 -9.09 -12.19 21.23
N GLY A 185 -8.49 -13.12 21.97
CA GLY A 185 -7.97 -12.85 23.30
C GLY A 185 -6.56 -12.30 23.25
N VAL A 186 -6.04 -11.86 24.39
CA VAL A 186 -4.67 -11.33 24.50
C VAL A 186 -3.98 -12.01 25.66
N MET A 187 -2.84 -12.65 25.41
CA MET A 187 -1.97 -13.21 26.45
C MET A 187 -1.41 -12.10 27.34
N ALA A 188 -1.24 -12.38 28.63
CA ALA A 188 -0.60 -11.44 29.54
C ALA A 188 0.86 -11.21 29.13
N HIS A 189 1.27 -9.95 29.05
CA HIS A 189 2.60 -9.54 28.57
C HIS A 189 3.02 -8.21 29.21
N TRP A 190 4.26 -7.79 28.97
CA TRP A 190 4.79 -6.50 29.42
C TRP A 190 4.97 -5.56 28.24
N HIS A 191 4.39 -4.36 28.30
CA HIS A 191 4.41 -3.37 27.23
C HIS A 191 5.29 -2.18 27.60
N CYS A 192 6.20 -1.75 26.72
CA CYS A 192 7.09 -0.62 26.99
C CYS A 192 6.53 0.72 26.50
N LYS A 193 6.20 1.61 27.44
CA LYS A 193 5.61 2.95 27.22
C LYS A 193 6.50 3.99 26.51
N VAL A 194 7.59 3.55 25.89
CA VAL A 194 8.64 4.40 25.30
C VAL A 194 9.05 3.91 23.91
N CYS A 195 8.91 2.62 23.61
CA CYS A 195 9.23 2.05 22.30
C CYS A 195 8.09 1.20 21.70
N ASP A 196 6.93 1.17 22.37
CA ASP A 196 5.69 0.44 22.06
C ASP A 196 5.85 -1.07 21.81
N LYS A 197 7.01 -1.65 22.16
CA LYS A 197 7.29 -3.09 22.07
C LYS A 197 6.70 -3.86 23.25
N ASN A 198 6.37 -5.13 22.98
CA ASN A 198 5.90 -6.10 23.95
C ASN A 198 6.99 -7.12 24.30
N TYR A 199 6.97 -7.58 25.54
CA TYR A 199 8.01 -8.40 26.17
C TYR A 199 7.37 -9.51 27.03
N ALA A 200 8.09 -10.61 27.20
CA ALA A 200 7.63 -11.77 27.96
C ALA A 200 7.61 -11.49 29.48
N ASP A 201 8.54 -10.66 29.97
CA ASP A 201 8.73 -10.41 31.39
C ASP A 201 9.14 -8.96 31.72
N GLN A 202 9.24 -8.68 33.02
CA GLN A 202 9.66 -7.37 33.57
C GLN A 202 11.14 -7.02 33.33
N ASN A 203 11.95 -7.95 32.80
CA ASN A 203 13.37 -7.75 32.50
C ASN A 203 13.60 -7.46 31.01
N ALA A 204 12.52 -7.31 30.22
CA ALA A 204 12.53 -7.13 28.77
C ALA A 204 13.06 -8.33 27.97
N GLU A 205 12.77 -9.56 28.40
CA GLU A 205 12.93 -10.75 27.55
C GLU A 205 11.99 -10.69 26.33
N GLU A 206 12.51 -10.99 25.13
CA GLU A 206 11.74 -10.88 23.88
C GLU A 206 10.65 -11.95 23.76
N LEU A 207 9.49 -11.57 23.21
CA LEU A 207 8.41 -12.53 22.92
C LEU A 207 8.76 -13.39 21.70
N LEU A 208 8.67 -14.72 21.88
CA LEU A 208 8.88 -15.73 20.84
C LEU A 208 7.57 -16.22 20.20
N GLU A 209 6.42 -15.84 20.77
CA GLU A 209 5.08 -16.25 20.37
C GLU A 209 4.19 -15.00 20.21
N ASP A 210 3.15 -15.08 19.38
CA ASP A 210 2.17 -13.99 19.23
C ASP A 210 1.32 -13.87 20.51
N ILE A 211 1.00 -12.64 20.92
CA ILE A 211 0.12 -12.39 22.07
C ILE A 211 -1.36 -12.61 21.75
N SER A 212 -1.73 -12.71 20.47
CA SER A 212 -3.11 -12.95 20.03
C SER A 212 -3.55 -14.40 20.29
N LEU A 213 -4.55 -14.58 21.15
CA LEU A 213 -5.20 -15.87 21.36
C LEU A 213 -6.26 -16.12 20.28
N PRO A 214 -6.40 -17.36 19.77
CA PRO A 214 -7.48 -17.72 18.84
C PRO A 214 -8.87 -17.53 19.49
N LEU A 215 -9.89 -17.42 18.64
CA LEU A 215 -11.29 -17.27 19.07
C LEU A 215 -11.69 -18.37 20.07
N GLY A 216 -12.49 -17.97 21.05
CA GLY A 216 -13.02 -18.86 22.07
C GLY A 216 -14.13 -19.75 21.52
N ALA A 217 -14.23 -20.99 22.01
CA ALA A 217 -15.28 -21.92 21.60
C ALA A 217 -16.68 -21.38 21.91
N HIS A 218 -17.65 -21.67 21.04
CA HIS A 218 -19.05 -21.36 21.27
C HIS A 218 -19.63 -22.17 22.44
N ASP A 219 -20.30 -21.48 23.36
CA ASP A 219 -21.19 -22.10 24.36
C ASP A 219 -22.65 -21.93 23.90
N PHE A 220 -23.44 -23.00 23.92
CA PHE A 220 -24.77 -23.07 23.30
C PHE A 220 -25.89 -23.36 24.31
N VAL A 221 -26.95 -22.56 24.26
CA VAL A 221 -28.19 -22.75 25.04
C VAL A 221 -29.38 -22.71 24.09
N ASP A 222 -30.28 -23.70 24.21
CA ASP A 222 -31.46 -23.89 23.34
C ASP A 222 -31.14 -23.86 21.83
N GLY A 223 -29.92 -24.26 21.45
CA GLY A 223 -29.43 -24.31 20.06
C GLY A 223 -28.69 -23.07 19.58
N LYS A 224 -28.72 -21.95 20.30
CA LYS A 224 -28.03 -20.70 19.93
C LYS A 224 -26.83 -20.41 20.82
N CYS A 225 -25.79 -19.80 20.25
CA CYS A 225 -24.61 -19.41 21.01
C CYS A 225 -24.93 -18.24 21.95
N THR A 226 -24.55 -18.36 23.23
CA THR A 226 -24.86 -17.37 24.27
C THR A 226 -24.17 -16.02 24.10
N VAL A 227 -23.13 -15.95 23.26
CA VAL A 227 -22.33 -14.73 23.02
C VAL A 227 -22.72 -14.05 21.69
N CYS A 228 -22.71 -14.78 20.57
CA CYS A 228 -22.98 -14.21 19.25
C CYS A 228 -24.39 -14.49 18.68
N GLY A 229 -25.20 -15.34 19.33
CA GLY A 229 -26.57 -15.65 18.91
C GLY A 229 -26.72 -16.66 17.75
N ILE A 230 -25.61 -17.08 17.13
CA ILE A 230 -25.59 -18.00 15.98
C ILE A 230 -26.14 -19.38 16.35
N ASP A 231 -26.89 -20.03 15.45
CA ASP A 231 -27.38 -21.40 15.68
C ASP A 231 -26.26 -22.44 15.51
N GLU A 232 -26.25 -23.43 16.39
CA GLU A 232 -25.30 -24.54 16.45
C GLU A 232 -25.24 -25.34 15.12
N ILE A 233 -26.33 -25.30 14.35
CA ILE A 233 -26.42 -25.94 13.03
C ILE A 233 -25.42 -25.33 12.02
N PHE A 234 -25.16 -24.01 12.09
CA PHE A 234 -24.21 -23.33 11.23
C PHE A 234 -22.75 -23.49 11.68
N ILE A 235 -22.50 -23.74 12.97
CA ILE A 235 -21.14 -24.05 13.45
C ILE A 235 -20.74 -25.50 13.14
N LYS A 236 -21.72 -26.40 12.96
CA LYS A 236 -21.49 -27.78 12.51
C LYS A 236 -21.46 -27.92 10.98
N GLY A 237 -22.38 -27.24 10.30
CA GLY A 237 -22.66 -27.44 8.87
C GLY A 237 -23.03 -28.89 8.52
N THR A 238 -23.10 -29.20 7.23
CA THR A 238 -23.18 -30.58 6.75
C THR A 238 -21.78 -31.22 6.72
N PRO A 239 -21.56 -32.36 7.42
CA PRO A 239 -20.28 -33.06 7.40
C PRO A 239 -19.86 -33.52 6.01
N GLY A 240 -18.58 -33.35 5.66
CA GLY A 240 -18.00 -33.79 4.40
C GLY A 240 -18.16 -32.82 3.23
N LEU A 241 -18.82 -31.67 3.41
CA LEU A 241 -18.76 -30.56 2.46
C LEU A 241 -17.32 -30.17 2.15
N GLN A 242 -17.08 -29.73 0.92
CA GLN A 242 -15.78 -29.25 0.47
C GLN A 242 -15.67 -27.74 0.65
N TYR A 243 -14.61 -27.33 1.34
CA TYR A 243 -14.23 -25.92 1.51
C TYR A 243 -12.81 -25.71 0.98
N THR A 244 -12.58 -24.57 0.34
CA THR A 244 -11.29 -24.14 -0.21
C THR A 244 -10.86 -22.85 0.48
N LEU A 245 -9.63 -22.82 1.00
CA LEU A 245 -9.08 -21.62 1.65
C LEU A 245 -8.77 -20.56 0.57
N ASN A 246 -9.12 -19.30 0.85
CA ASN A 246 -8.88 -18.18 -0.07
C ASN A 246 -7.36 -17.84 -0.13
N GLU A 247 -6.92 -17.13 -1.18
CA GLU A 247 -5.49 -16.89 -1.45
C GLU A 247 -4.74 -16.13 -0.34
N ASP A 248 -5.44 -15.31 0.44
CA ASP A 248 -4.90 -14.57 1.59
C ASP A 248 -4.84 -15.39 2.90
N GLY A 249 -5.43 -16.59 2.92
CA GLY A 249 -5.49 -17.45 4.10
C GLY A 249 -6.47 -17.01 5.19
N THR A 250 -7.32 -16.01 4.95
CA THR A 250 -8.19 -15.41 5.99
C THR A 250 -9.57 -16.03 6.10
N ALA A 251 -10.08 -16.67 5.04
CA ALA A 251 -11.43 -17.19 4.97
C ALA A 251 -11.55 -18.40 4.02
N TYR A 252 -12.66 -19.13 4.14
CA TYR A 252 -13.01 -20.26 3.29
C TYR A 252 -14.13 -19.94 2.30
N THR A 253 -14.03 -20.52 1.10
CA THR A 253 -15.11 -20.64 0.12
C THR A 253 -15.68 -22.05 0.18
N ALA A 254 -17.00 -22.20 0.32
CA ALA A 254 -17.70 -23.47 0.09
C ALA A 254 -17.62 -23.82 -1.40
N SER A 255 -16.87 -24.88 -1.74
CA SER A 255 -16.49 -25.23 -3.11
C SER A 255 -17.12 -26.53 -3.63
N GLY A 256 -17.96 -27.19 -2.83
CA GLY A 256 -18.94 -28.17 -3.30
C GLY A 256 -19.25 -29.30 -2.33
N MET A 257 -19.85 -30.38 -2.85
CA MET A 257 -20.34 -31.50 -2.03
C MET A 257 -19.23 -32.32 -1.34
N GLY A 258 -18.02 -32.39 -1.90
CA GLY A 258 -16.91 -33.17 -1.31
C GLY A 258 -17.25 -34.65 -1.12
N THR A 259 -17.40 -35.07 0.14
CA THR A 259 -17.87 -36.40 0.55
C THR A 259 -19.20 -36.38 1.30
N ALA A 260 -19.92 -35.24 1.33
CA ALA A 260 -21.26 -35.17 1.90
C ALA A 260 -22.24 -36.07 1.12
N THR A 261 -23.09 -36.78 1.85
CA THR A 261 -24.13 -37.68 1.28
C THR A 261 -25.55 -37.20 1.53
N ASP A 262 -25.69 -36.17 2.35
CA ASP A 262 -26.95 -35.52 2.71
C ASP A 262 -27.53 -34.76 1.51
N THR A 263 -28.83 -34.48 1.60
CA THR A 263 -29.60 -33.83 0.51
C THR A 263 -30.07 -32.43 0.89
N ASP A 264 -30.34 -32.21 2.17
CA ASP A 264 -30.52 -30.88 2.77
C ASP A 264 -29.16 -30.45 3.35
N ILE A 265 -28.66 -29.30 2.92
CA ILE A 265 -27.26 -28.88 3.11
C ILE A 265 -27.19 -27.60 3.92
N VAL A 266 -26.43 -27.62 5.02
CA VAL A 266 -26.11 -26.43 5.80
C VAL A 266 -24.67 -26.04 5.52
N ILE A 267 -24.46 -24.87 4.92
CA ILE A 267 -23.13 -24.29 4.79
C ILE A 267 -22.70 -23.83 6.19
N ALA A 268 -21.50 -24.22 6.62
CA ALA A 268 -21.00 -23.80 7.92
C ALA A 268 -20.63 -22.30 7.89
N SER A 269 -20.79 -21.57 9.01
CA SER A 269 -20.28 -20.19 9.13
C SER A 269 -18.77 -20.12 9.36
N GLU A 270 -18.20 -21.20 9.91
CA GLU A 270 -16.78 -21.34 10.19
C GLU A 270 -16.29 -22.72 9.74
N TYR A 271 -15.06 -22.80 9.26
CA TYR A 271 -14.37 -24.05 8.98
C TYR A 271 -12.91 -23.95 9.43
N ASN A 272 -12.45 -24.90 10.24
CA ASN A 272 -11.09 -24.94 10.81
C ASN A 272 -10.61 -23.65 11.51
N GLY A 273 -11.48 -22.90 12.21
CA GLY A 273 -11.10 -21.67 12.91
C GLY A 273 -11.12 -20.40 12.04
N LEU A 274 -11.63 -20.47 10.80
CA LEU A 274 -11.74 -19.34 9.88
C LEU A 274 -13.15 -19.24 9.27
N PRO A 275 -13.69 -18.03 9.04
CA PRO A 275 -15.05 -17.85 8.54
C PRO A 275 -15.21 -18.37 7.11
N VAL A 276 -16.38 -18.95 6.81
CA VAL A 276 -16.81 -19.26 5.44
C VAL A 276 -17.53 -18.04 4.89
N THR A 277 -16.91 -17.35 3.93
CA THR A 277 -17.40 -16.05 3.44
C THR A 277 -18.02 -16.10 2.04
N SER A 278 -17.89 -17.23 1.35
CA SER A 278 -18.25 -17.35 -0.06
C SER A 278 -18.77 -18.74 -0.45
N ILE A 279 -19.62 -18.79 -1.47
CA ILE A 279 -20.00 -20.03 -2.19
C ILE A 279 -19.48 -19.89 -3.62
N GLY A 280 -18.55 -20.76 -4.02
CA GLY A 280 -17.72 -20.58 -5.21
C GLY A 280 -18.40 -20.90 -6.55
N ASP A 281 -17.73 -20.49 -7.64
CA ASP A 281 -18.14 -20.76 -9.02
C ASP A 281 -18.51 -22.24 -9.20
N ASN A 282 -19.76 -22.50 -9.62
CA ASN A 282 -20.27 -23.83 -9.91
C ASN A 282 -20.19 -24.85 -8.74
N ALA A 283 -20.07 -24.42 -7.47
CA ALA A 283 -19.83 -25.30 -6.31
C ALA A 283 -20.81 -26.50 -6.19
N PHE A 284 -22.10 -26.27 -6.46
CA PHE A 284 -23.14 -27.30 -6.46
C PHE A 284 -23.69 -27.58 -7.88
N PHE A 285 -22.92 -27.26 -8.93
CA PHE A 285 -23.37 -27.41 -10.31
C PHE A 285 -23.69 -28.87 -10.68
N ASN A 286 -24.88 -29.09 -11.27
CA ASN A 286 -25.50 -30.40 -11.50
C ASN A 286 -25.64 -31.28 -10.23
N CYS A 287 -25.70 -30.70 -9.03
CA CYS A 287 -25.96 -31.43 -7.80
C CYS A 287 -27.44 -31.89 -7.72
N SER A 288 -27.75 -32.92 -8.49
CA SER A 288 -29.08 -33.54 -8.57
C SER A 288 -29.51 -34.29 -7.29
N SER A 289 -28.64 -34.38 -6.28
CA SER A 289 -28.99 -34.84 -4.92
C SER A 289 -29.41 -33.70 -3.98
N LEU A 290 -29.11 -32.43 -4.29
CA LEU A 290 -29.46 -31.29 -3.45
C LEU A 290 -31.00 -31.07 -3.46
N THR A 291 -31.63 -31.11 -2.28
CA THR A 291 -33.06 -30.86 -2.08
C THR A 291 -33.31 -29.61 -1.24
N GLY A 292 -32.39 -29.27 -0.33
CA GLY A 292 -32.42 -28.04 0.44
C GLY A 292 -31.04 -27.44 0.62
N ILE A 293 -30.96 -26.11 0.77
CA ILE A 293 -29.76 -25.44 1.26
C ILE A 293 -30.11 -24.34 2.28
N ILE A 294 -29.31 -24.26 3.34
CA ILE A 294 -29.31 -23.20 4.34
C ILE A 294 -27.97 -22.47 4.29
N ILE A 295 -28.01 -21.15 4.10
CA ILE A 295 -26.85 -20.27 3.92
C ILE A 295 -26.72 -19.36 5.17
N PRO A 296 -25.55 -19.32 5.84
CA PRO A 296 -25.36 -18.55 7.07
C PRO A 296 -25.21 -17.04 6.82
N ASP A 297 -25.20 -16.30 7.93
CA ASP A 297 -24.90 -14.87 8.06
C ASP A 297 -23.54 -14.47 7.47
N SER A 298 -22.52 -15.32 7.61
CA SER A 298 -21.13 -15.08 7.19
C SER A 298 -20.92 -15.00 5.68
N VAL A 299 -21.83 -15.54 4.86
CA VAL A 299 -21.67 -15.61 3.40
C VAL A 299 -21.99 -14.27 2.75
N THR A 300 -20.97 -13.66 2.13
CA THR A 300 -21.01 -12.33 1.51
C THR A 300 -20.82 -12.37 -0.03
N SER A 301 -20.20 -13.43 -0.58
CA SER A 301 -20.22 -13.70 -2.04
C SER A 301 -20.86 -15.05 -2.37
N ILE A 302 -21.55 -15.10 -3.51
CA ILE A 302 -22.11 -16.32 -4.10
C ILE A 302 -21.89 -16.17 -5.60
N ASP A 303 -21.03 -17.02 -6.15
CA ASP A 303 -20.39 -16.80 -7.44
C ASP A 303 -21.14 -17.55 -8.57
N ILE A 304 -20.57 -17.58 -9.78
CA ILE A 304 -21.33 -17.82 -11.00
C ILE A 304 -21.79 -19.28 -11.12
N GLY A 305 -23.09 -19.47 -11.33
CA GLY A 305 -23.69 -20.78 -11.59
C GLY A 305 -23.65 -21.74 -10.41
N ALA A 306 -23.37 -21.26 -9.19
CA ALA A 306 -23.18 -22.08 -7.98
C ALA A 306 -24.26 -23.16 -7.77
N PHE A 307 -25.51 -22.91 -8.15
CA PHE A 307 -26.65 -23.84 -8.00
C PHE A 307 -27.25 -24.33 -9.34
N GLY A 308 -26.59 -24.07 -10.46
CA GLY A 308 -27.11 -24.46 -11.78
C GLY A 308 -27.21 -25.98 -11.94
N GLY A 309 -28.35 -26.50 -12.39
CA GLY A 309 -28.58 -27.94 -12.55
C GLY A 309 -28.92 -28.70 -11.27
N CYS A 310 -29.24 -28.01 -10.16
CA CYS A 310 -29.78 -28.64 -8.94
C CYS A 310 -31.26 -29.05 -9.14
N ASP A 311 -31.53 -30.00 -10.04
CA ASP A 311 -32.88 -30.40 -10.46
C ASP A 311 -33.81 -30.90 -9.34
N SER A 312 -33.23 -31.34 -8.22
CA SER A 312 -33.95 -31.81 -7.04
C SER A 312 -34.26 -30.70 -6.04
N LEU A 313 -33.68 -29.51 -6.15
CA LEU A 313 -33.78 -28.42 -5.18
C LEU A 313 -35.24 -27.99 -4.99
N GLU A 314 -35.63 -27.85 -3.73
CA GLU A 314 -36.98 -27.48 -3.28
C GLU A 314 -36.96 -26.36 -2.23
N SER A 315 -36.00 -26.38 -1.31
CA SER A 315 -35.83 -25.38 -0.25
C SER A 315 -34.58 -24.53 -0.46
N ILE A 316 -34.70 -23.22 -0.29
CA ILE A 316 -33.56 -22.29 -0.17
C ILE A 316 -33.84 -21.39 1.02
N ILE A 317 -32.94 -21.42 2.01
CA ILE A 317 -33.02 -20.64 3.25
C ILE A 317 -31.72 -19.84 3.39
N VAL A 318 -31.84 -18.58 3.79
CA VAL A 318 -30.73 -17.75 4.27
C VAL A 318 -31.02 -17.37 5.72
N ASP A 319 -30.00 -17.35 6.57
CA ASP A 319 -30.13 -16.92 7.97
C ASP A 319 -30.62 -15.47 8.09
N GLU A 320 -31.44 -15.19 9.12
CA GLU A 320 -32.01 -13.85 9.36
C GLU A 320 -30.94 -12.78 9.69
N GLY A 321 -29.73 -13.18 10.09
CA GLY A 321 -28.58 -12.32 10.30
C GLY A 321 -27.80 -11.95 9.03
N ASN A 322 -28.03 -12.62 7.89
CA ASN A 322 -27.31 -12.28 6.65
C ASN A 322 -27.75 -10.90 6.13
N THR A 323 -26.78 -10.00 5.95
CA THR A 323 -27.04 -8.62 5.50
C THR A 323 -26.96 -8.44 3.97
N VAL A 324 -26.35 -9.39 3.26
CA VAL A 324 -26.10 -9.31 1.81
C VAL A 324 -27.16 -10.08 1.02
N TYR A 325 -27.65 -11.19 1.56
CA TYR A 325 -28.63 -12.08 0.95
C TYR A 325 -29.81 -12.31 1.88
N HIS A 326 -30.96 -12.66 1.31
CA HIS A 326 -32.11 -13.22 2.02
C HIS A 326 -32.80 -14.29 1.17
N SER A 327 -33.65 -15.09 1.80
CA SER A 327 -34.55 -16.04 1.14
C SER A 327 -36.01 -15.62 1.30
N ASP A 328 -36.73 -15.51 0.18
CA ASP A 328 -38.20 -15.51 0.18
C ASP A 328 -38.71 -16.37 -0.99
N GLY A 329 -39.83 -17.06 -0.79
CA GLY A 329 -40.47 -17.90 -1.82
C GLY A 329 -39.56 -18.97 -2.46
N ASN A 330 -38.60 -19.54 -1.72
CA ASN A 330 -37.52 -20.39 -2.25
C ASN A 330 -36.67 -19.73 -3.35
N CYS A 331 -36.45 -18.41 -3.26
CA CYS A 331 -35.54 -17.64 -4.10
C CYS A 331 -34.40 -17.09 -3.23
N LEU A 332 -33.15 -17.30 -3.65
CA LEU A 332 -31.99 -16.61 -3.09
C LEU A 332 -31.92 -15.21 -3.70
N ILE A 333 -32.01 -14.16 -2.88
CA ILE A 333 -32.07 -12.77 -3.34
C ILE A 333 -30.92 -11.98 -2.73
N LYS A 334 -30.12 -11.28 -3.55
CA LYS A 334 -29.12 -10.31 -3.09
C LYS A 334 -29.80 -8.97 -2.83
N THR A 335 -29.73 -8.51 -1.58
CA THR A 335 -30.55 -7.42 -1.02
C THR A 335 -30.29 -6.09 -1.71
N ASP A 336 -29.04 -5.61 -1.73
CA ASP A 336 -28.68 -4.30 -2.29
C ASP A 336 -29.04 -4.15 -3.78
N SER A 337 -28.81 -5.21 -4.57
CA SER A 337 -29.00 -5.19 -6.02
C SER A 337 -30.37 -5.69 -6.45
N LYS A 338 -31.27 -6.03 -5.51
CA LYS A 338 -32.62 -6.57 -5.77
C LYS A 338 -32.63 -7.69 -6.80
N THR A 339 -31.64 -8.57 -6.70
CA THR A 339 -31.32 -9.57 -7.73
C THR A 339 -31.62 -10.96 -7.21
N LEU A 340 -32.50 -11.70 -7.88
CA LEU A 340 -32.65 -13.15 -7.64
C LEU A 340 -31.41 -13.85 -8.19
N VAL A 341 -30.55 -14.35 -7.29
CA VAL A 341 -29.26 -14.99 -7.62
C VAL A 341 -29.44 -16.47 -7.95
N ALA A 342 -30.35 -17.16 -7.26
CA ALA A 342 -30.70 -18.54 -7.56
C ALA A 342 -32.17 -18.84 -7.20
N GLY A 343 -32.73 -19.84 -7.89
CA GLY A 343 -34.04 -20.40 -7.58
C GLY A 343 -34.13 -21.89 -7.92
N CYS A 344 -35.27 -22.48 -7.63
CA CYS A 344 -35.56 -23.89 -7.75
C CYS A 344 -36.91 -24.12 -8.48
N LYS A 345 -37.30 -25.39 -8.68
CA LYS A 345 -38.55 -25.75 -9.36
C LYS A 345 -39.83 -25.29 -8.65
N ASN A 346 -39.72 -24.95 -7.36
CA ASN A 346 -40.80 -24.47 -6.47
C ASN A 346 -40.64 -22.97 -6.12
N SER A 347 -39.82 -22.21 -6.84
CA SER A 347 -39.64 -20.78 -6.58
C SER A 347 -40.89 -19.96 -6.91
N VAL A 348 -41.26 -19.08 -5.98
CA VAL A 348 -42.27 -18.03 -6.14
C VAL A 348 -41.55 -16.70 -6.00
N ILE A 349 -41.31 -16.02 -7.12
CA ILE A 349 -40.56 -14.75 -7.13
C ILE A 349 -41.40 -13.66 -6.42
N PRO A 350 -40.87 -12.98 -5.38
CA PRO A 350 -41.64 -11.99 -4.63
C PRO A 350 -42.11 -10.79 -5.48
N SER A 351 -43.38 -10.41 -5.29
CA SER A 351 -44.07 -9.36 -6.05
C SER A 351 -44.20 -8.03 -5.31
N ASP A 352 -43.55 -7.89 -4.16
CA ASP A 352 -43.50 -6.69 -3.32
C ASP A 352 -42.50 -5.62 -3.83
N GLY A 353 -41.70 -5.98 -4.84
CA GLY A 353 -40.62 -5.15 -5.37
C GLY A 353 -39.28 -5.32 -4.65
N SER A 354 -39.10 -6.37 -3.83
CA SER A 354 -37.78 -6.81 -3.35
C SER A 354 -36.89 -7.34 -4.48
N VAL A 355 -37.46 -7.97 -5.50
CA VAL A 355 -36.78 -8.39 -6.73
C VAL A 355 -37.10 -7.46 -7.89
N THR A 356 -36.07 -6.90 -8.52
CA THR A 356 -36.18 -6.13 -9.79
C THR A 356 -35.31 -6.69 -10.91
N ARG A 357 -34.53 -7.74 -10.64
CA ARG A 357 -33.62 -8.38 -11.61
C ARG A 357 -33.62 -9.89 -11.43
N ILE A 358 -33.75 -10.66 -12.51
CA ILE A 358 -33.33 -12.06 -12.50
C ILE A 358 -31.83 -12.06 -12.78
N GLY A 359 -31.04 -12.67 -11.90
CA GLY A 359 -29.59 -12.75 -12.01
C GLY A 359 -29.12 -13.57 -13.21
N GLU A 360 -27.82 -13.46 -13.50
CA GLU A 360 -27.22 -14.37 -14.46
C GLU A 360 -27.25 -15.80 -13.91
N TYR A 361 -27.55 -16.79 -14.76
CA TYR A 361 -27.58 -18.22 -14.42
C TYR A 361 -28.58 -18.64 -13.31
N ALA A 362 -29.51 -17.78 -12.88
CA ALA A 362 -30.32 -17.98 -11.67
C ALA A 362 -31.20 -19.25 -11.63
N PHE A 363 -31.64 -19.74 -12.80
CA PHE A 363 -32.34 -21.01 -12.99
C PHE A 363 -31.61 -21.89 -14.04
N LEU A 364 -30.28 -21.71 -14.18
CA LEU A 364 -29.45 -22.47 -15.12
C LEU A 364 -29.69 -23.98 -14.96
N TYR A 365 -29.98 -24.65 -16.08
CA TYR A 365 -30.28 -26.08 -16.16
C TYR A 365 -31.32 -26.60 -15.16
N CYS A 366 -32.28 -25.77 -14.70
CA CYS A 366 -33.40 -26.24 -13.89
C CYS A 366 -34.41 -27.00 -14.79
N ASN A 367 -34.08 -28.24 -15.16
CA ASN A 367 -34.88 -29.10 -16.03
C ASN A 367 -36.25 -29.41 -15.40
N SER A 368 -36.34 -29.42 -14.07
CA SER A 368 -37.60 -29.58 -13.32
C SER A 368 -38.57 -28.38 -13.40
N LEU A 369 -38.12 -27.20 -13.82
CA LEU A 369 -38.97 -26.01 -13.91
C LEU A 369 -39.90 -26.09 -15.13
N THR A 370 -41.22 -26.08 -14.90
CA THR A 370 -42.24 -26.23 -15.96
C THR A 370 -42.94 -24.94 -16.36
N ASN A 371 -43.02 -23.99 -15.41
CA ASN A 371 -43.63 -22.68 -15.51
C ASN A 371 -43.05 -21.80 -14.39
N ILE A 372 -43.01 -20.48 -14.60
CA ILE A 372 -42.65 -19.51 -13.55
C ILE A 372 -43.35 -18.18 -13.82
N ALA A 373 -43.82 -17.52 -12.77
CA ALA A 373 -44.33 -16.15 -12.84
C ALA A 373 -43.19 -15.18 -12.54
N ILE A 374 -42.90 -14.28 -13.47
CA ILE A 374 -41.99 -13.15 -13.24
C ILE A 374 -42.86 -11.93 -12.89
N PRO A 375 -42.63 -11.24 -11.75
CA PRO A 375 -43.45 -10.10 -11.33
C PRO A 375 -43.07 -8.81 -12.05
N ASP A 376 -44.03 -7.87 -12.12
CA ASP A 376 -43.92 -6.60 -12.85
C ASP A 376 -42.80 -5.67 -12.37
N SER A 377 -42.24 -5.91 -11.19
CA SER A 377 -41.06 -5.21 -10.67
C SER A 377 -39.76 -5.57 -11.40
N VAL A 378 -39.72 -6.66 -12.16
CA VAL A 378 -38.51 -7.13 -12.85
C VAL A 378 -38.25 -6.35 -14.14
N THR A 379 -37.17 -5.57 -14.14
CA THR A 379 -36.76 -4.74 -15.28
C THR A 379 -35.71 -5.39 -16.18
N SER A 380 -35.05 -6.47 -15.74
CA SER A 380 -34.02 -7.18 -16.52
C SER A 380 -33.97 -8.67 -16.21
N ILE A 381 -33.85 -9.49 -17.25
CA ILE A 381 -33.56 -10.93 -17.16
C ILE A 381 -32.10 -11.17 -17.54
N GLY A 382 -31.32 -11.76 -16.64
CA GLY A 382 -29.88 -11.94 -16.78
C GLY A 382 -29.43 -12.91 -17.88
N ARG A 383 -28.12 -12.89 -18.13
CA ARG A 383 -27.43 -13.82 -19.03
C ARG A 383 -27.66 -15.27 -18.59
N PHE A 384 -27.98 -16.17 -19.52
CA PHE A 384 -28.28 -17.58 -19.23
C PHE A 384 -29.35 -17.82 -18.14
N ALA A 385 -30.17 -16.83 -17.75
CA ALA A 385 -31.01 -16.89 -16.54
C ALA A 385 -31.90 -18.13 -16.42
N TYR A 386 -32.49 -18.59 -17.52
CA TYR A 386 -33.30 -19.82 -17.62
C TYR A 386 -32.70 -20.84 -18.61
N SER A 387 -31.42 -20.68 -18.97
CA SER A 387 -30.73 -21.50 -19.95
C SER A 387 -30.82 -22.99 -19.58
N GLY A 388 -31.42 -23.79 -20.45
CA GLY A 388 -31.56 -25.22 -20.26
C GLY A 388 -32.67 -25.62 -19.28
N CYS A 389 -33.64 -24.75 -18.97
CA CYS A 389 -34.90 -25.16 -18.34
C CYS A 389 -35.74 -25.98 -19.36
N ARG A 390 -35.39 -27.25 -19.57
CA ARG A 390 -35.89 -28.04 -20.72
C ARG A 390 -37.40 -28.28 -20.70
N LEU A 391 -38.03 -28.35 -19.53
CA LEU A 391 -39.47 -28.52 -19.38
C LEU A 391 -40.25 -27.20 -19.27
N LEU A 392 -39.59 -26.04 -19.32
CA LEU A 392 -40.24 -24.74 -19.25
C LEU A 392 -41.15 -24.57 -20.47
N SER A 393 -42.45 -24.70 -20.23
CA SER A 393 -43.48 -24.81 -21.26
C SER A 393 -44.01 -23.46 -21.73
N SER A 394 -43.99 -22.47 -20.84
CA SER A 394 -44.45 -21.11 -21.05
C SER A 394 -43.69 -20.17 -20.12
N ILE A 395 -43.47 -18.94 -20.56
CA ILE A 395 -43.04 -17.85 -19.70
C ILE A 395 -43.74 -16.56 -20.14
N THR A 396 -44.10 -15.73 -19.16
CA THR A 396 -44.57 -14.36 -19.42
C THR A 396 -43.43 -13.42 -19.06
N ILE A 397 -42.95 -12.66 -20.05
CA ILE A 397 -42.04 -11.54 -19.83
C ILE A 397 -42.90 -10.39 -19.29
N PRO A 398 -42.59 -9.77 -18.14
CA PRO A 398 -43.47 -8.78 -17.52
C PRO A 398 -43.40 -7.43 -18.23
N GLU A 399 -44.48 -6.64 -18.12
CA GLU A 399 -44.60 -5.30 -18.74
C GLU A 399 -43.50 -4.32 -18.31
N GLY A 400 -42.82 -4.55 -17.18
CA GLY A 400 -41.68 -3.77 -16.71
C GLY A 400 -40.32 -4.13 -17.33
N ALA A 401 -40.22 -5.21 -18.11
CA ALA A 401 -38.94 -5.74 -18.59
C ALA A 401 -38.34 -4.91 -19.74
N ILE A 402 -37.16 -4.35 -19.52
CA ILE A 402 -36.43 -3.55 -20.51
C ILE A 402 -35.46 -4.43 -21.32
N SER A 403 -34.86 -5.45 -20.70
CA SER A 403 -33.82 -6.27 -21.33
C SER A 403 -33.87 -7.76 -20.99
N ILE A 404 -33.57 -8.57 -22.00
CA ILE A 404 -33.36 -10.02 -21.93
C ILE A 404 -31.89 -10.29 -22.31
N GLY A 405 -31.11 -10.90 -21.42
CA GLY A 405 -29.67 -11.14 -21.63
C GLY A 405 -29.33 -12.23 -22.65
N ASP A 406 -28.04 -12.33 -23.02
CA ASP A 406 -27.58 -13.38 -23.94
C ASP A 406 -27.93 -14.76 -23.41
N HIS A 407 -28.37 -15.65 -24.30
CA HIS A 407 -28.68 -17.05 -24.00
C HIS A 407 -29.73 -17.25 -22.88
N ALA A 408 -30.54 -16.23 -22.52
CA ALA A 408 -31.45 -16.27 -21.37
C ALA A 408 -32.39 -17.49 -21.35
N PHE A 409 -32.88 -17.94 -22.52
CA PHE A 409 -33.75 -19.11 -22.70
C PHE A 409 -33.12 -20.18 -23.62
N TYR A 410 -31.79 -20.18 -23.74
CA TYR A 410 -31.02 -21.14 -24.54
C TYR A 410 -31.42 -22.59 -24.23
N ASN A 411 -31.78 -23.38 -25.25
CA ASN A 411 -32.26 -24.77 -25.12
C ASN A 411 -33.48 -24.98 -24.17
N CYS A 412 -34.38 -24.00 -24.03
CA CYS A 412 -35.71 -24.21 -23.43
C CYS A 412 -36.63 -24.99 -24.39
N PHE A 413 -36.35 -26.29 -24.58
CA PHE A 413 -36.93 -27.12 -25.65
C PHE A 413 -38.46 -27.26 -25.60
N SER A 414 -39.10 -27.10 -24.45
CA SER A 414 -40.57 -27.22 -24.31
C SER A 414 -41.32 -25.89 -24.49
N LEU A 415 -40.64 -24.77 -24.70
CA LEU A 415 -41.26 -23.44 -24.73
C LEU A 415 -42.22 -23.31 -25.92
N ALA A 416 -43.53 -23.30 -25.64
CA ALA A 416 -44.58 -23.35 -26.66
C ALA A 416 -44.94 -21.97 -27.23
N SER A 417 -44.68 -20.89 -26.48
CA SER A 417 -45.00 -19.51 -26.89
C SER A 417 -43.99 -18.50 -26.36
N ILE A 418 -43.67 -17.48 -27.16
CA ILE A 418 -42.94 -16.28 -26.73
C ILE A 418 -43.87 -15.07 -26.84
N SER A 419 -43.91 -14.24 -25.79
CA SER A 419 -44.56 -12.92 -25.80
C SER A 419 -43.57 -11.86 -25.32
N ILE A 420 -43.42 -10.79 -26.10
CA ILE A 420 -42.49 -9.67 -25.85
C ILE A 420 -43.30 -8.38 -25.63
N PRO A 421 -43.30 -7.80 -24.42
CA PRO A 421 -43.94 -6.51 -24.12
C PRO A 421 -43.40 -5.34 -24.94
N ASP A 422 -44.11 -4.20 -24.92
CA ASP A 422 -43.68 -2.97 -25.63
C ASP A 422 -42.44 -2.30 -25.01
N SER A 423 -42.19 -2.56 -23.73
CA SER A 423 -41.06 -2.06 -22.95
C SER A 423 -39.71 -2.72 -23.25
N VAL A 424 -39.69 -3.89 -23.91
CA VAL A 424 -38.44 -4.62 -24.20
C VAL A 424 -37.68 -3.94 -25.34
N THR A 425 -36.59 -3.26 -25.00
CA THR A 425 -35.73 -2.56 -25.97
C THR A 425 -34.42 -3.29 -26.28
N SER A 426 -34.17 -4.45 -25.67
CA SER A 426 -32.93 -5.22 -25.87
C SER A 426 -33.13 -6.72 -25.66
N ILE A 427 -32.81 -7.52 -26.67
CA ILE A 427 -32.77 -8.99 -26.61
C ILE A 427 -31.36 -9.45 -26.98
N GLY A 428 -30.71 -10.19 -26.07
CA GLY A 428 -29.33 -10.62 -26.19
C GLY A 428 -29.10 -11.72 -27.24
N SER A 429 -27.82 -11.94 -27.55
CA SER A 429 -27.37 -12.93 -28.52
C SER A 429 -27.83 -14.33 -28.10
N ASN A 430 -28.42 -15.07 -29.06
CA ASN A 430 -28.91 -16.43 -28.89
C ASN A 430 -29.95 -16.61 -27.76
N ALA A 431 -30.62 -15.54 -27.31
CA ALA A 431 -31.54 -15.57 -26.17
C ALA A 431 -32.61 -16.67 -26.24
N PHE A 432 -33.06 -17.03 -27.45
CA PHE A 432 -34.07 -18.08 -27.69
C PHE A 432 -33.57 -19.26 -28.55
N GLU A 433 -32.25 -19.43 -28.72
CA GLU A 433 -31.71 -20.55 -29.50
C GLU A 433 -32.24 -21.90 -28.94
N GLY A 434 -32.66 -22.78 -29.84
CA GLY A 434 -33.15 -24.11 -29.50
C GLY A 434 -34.62 -24.19 -29.04
N CYS A 435 -35.30 -23.06 -28.84
CA CYS A 435 -36.73 -23.05 -28.47
C CYS A 435 -37.65 -23.54 -29.63
N CYS A 436 -37.21 -23.36 -30.88
CA CYS A 436 -38.01 -23.60 -32.10
C CYS A 436 -38.62 -25.01 -32.20
N GLY A 437 -38.05 -26.01 -31.51
CA GLY A 437 -38.53 -27.41 -31.53
C GLY A 437 -39.99 -27.60 -31.10
N SER A 438 -40.42 -26.91 -30.03
CA SER A 438 -41.81 -26.96 -29.52
C SER A 438 -42.62 -25.71 -29.84
N LEU A 439 -41.96 -24.55 -29.99
CA LEU A 439 -42.57 -23.24 -30.21
C LEU A 439 -43.64 -23.26 -31.31
N GLU A 440 -44.80 -22.69 -31.01
CA GLU A 440 -45.98 -22.63 -31.89
C GLU A 440 -46.39 -21.21 -32.25
N SER A 441 -46.14 -20.24 -31.37
CA SER A 441 -46.57 -18.85 -31.49
C SER A 441 -45.49 -17.89 -30.98
N ILE A 442 -45.30 -16.77 -31.70
CA ILE A 442 -44.41 -15.67 -31.33
C ILE A 442 -45.20 -14.37 -31.48
N VAL A 443 -45.28 -13.57 -30.41
CA VAL A 443 -46.00 -12.30 -30.38
C VAL A 443 -45.11 -11.20 -29.78
N VAL A 444 -45.12 -10.03 -30.40
CA VAL A 444 -44.66 -8.77 -29.82
C VAL A 444 -45.86 -7.84 -29.63
N GLN A 445 -45.89 -7.12 -28.52
CA GLN A 445 -46.95 -6.18 -28.14
C GLN A 445 -47.04 -5.00 -29.12
N GLU A 446 -48.27 -4.57 -29.41
CA GLU A 446 -48.52 -3.35 -30.19
C GLU A 446 -47.95 -2.14 -29.44
N GLY A 447 -46.95 -1.48 -30.03
CA GLY A 447 -46.26 -0.33 -29.43
C GLY A 447 -44.75 -0.53 -29.25
N ASN A 448 -44.23 -1.76 -29.30
CA ASN A 448 -42.78 -1.98 -29.26
C ASN A 448 -42.11 -1.29 -30.46
N SER A 449 -41.07 -0.48 -30.21
CA SER A 449 -40.37 0.28 -31.26
C SER A 449 -39.16 -0.43 -31.85
N VAL A 450 -38.64 -1.47 -31.19
CA VAL A 450 -37.39 -2.16 -31.56
C VAL A 450 -37.68 -3.50 -32.25
N TYR A 451 -38.70 -4.22 -31.76
CA TYR A 451 -39.09 -5.55 -32.23
C TYR A 451 -40.53 -5.55 -32.74
N HIS A 452 -40.85 -6.48 -33.64
CA HIS A 452 -42.21 -6.81 -34.01
C HIS A 452 -42.37 -8.31 -34.29
N SER A 453 -43.62 -8.77 -34.38
CA SER A 453 -43.96 -10.12 -34.80
C SER A 453 -44.89 -10.12 -35.99
N GLU A 454 -44.52 -10.82 -37.05
CA GLU A 454 -45.40 -11.17 -38.17
C GLU A 454 -45.09 -12.61 -38.58
N GLY A 455 -46.11 -13.37 -39.02
CA GLY A 455 -45.98 -14.75 -39.47
C GLY A 455 -45.30 -15.71 -38.48
N ASN A 456 -45.49 -15.52 -37.17
CA ASN A 456 -44.76 -16.24 -36.10
C ASN A 456 -43.23 -16.14 -36.21
N CYS A 457 -42.71 -14.96 -36.53
CA CYS A 457 -41.29 -14.64 -36.51
C CYS A 457 -41.04 -13.48 -35.54
N LEU A 458 -40.02 -13.55 -34.68
CA LEU A 458 -39.54 -12.38 -33.93
C LEU A 458 -38.56 -11.61 -34.82
N ILE A 459 -38.80 -10.33 -35.07
CA ILE A 459 -38.04 -9.53 -36.03
C ILE A 459 -37.55 -8.25 -35.35
N GLU A 460 -36.26 -7.92 -35.51
CA GLU A 460 -35.70 -6.61 -35.17
C GLU A 460 -35.97 -5.61 -36.29
N THR A 461 -36.70 -4.54 -35.98
CA THR A 461 -37.27 -3.61 -36.96
C THR A 461 -36.19 -2.84 -37.73
N ASP A 462 -35.20 -2.28 -37.03
CA ASP A 462 -34.16 -1.43 -37.64
C ASP A 462 -33.18 -2.23 -38.50
N SER A 463 -32.78 -3.42 -38.04
CA SER A 463 -31.79 -4.26 -38.74
C SER A 463 -32.42 -5.24 -39.75
N LYS A 464 -33.75 -5.36 -39.75
CA LYS A 464 -34.54 -6.28 -40.59
C LYS A 464 -34.14 -7.75 -40.43
N THR A 465 -33.82 -8.12 -39.18
CA THR A 465 -33.28 -9.42 -38.83
C THR A 465 -34.32 -10.26 -38.11
N LEU A 466 -34.66 -11.42 -38.67
CA LEU A 466 -35.43 -12.45 -37.99
C LEU A 466 -34.56 -13.09 -36.90
N ILE A 467 -34.88 -12.82 -35.63
CA ILE A 467 -34.12 -13.26 -34.45
C ILE A 467 -34.41 -14.72 -34.12
N VAL A 468 -35.69 -15.10 -34.09
CA VAL A 468 -36.13 -16.47 -33.83
C VAL A 468 -37.44 -16.75 -34.56
N GLY A 469 -37.55 -17.95 -35.12
CA GLY A 469 -38.78 -18.49 -35.69
C GLY A 469 -39.25 -19.76 -34.96
N CYS A 470 -40.29 -20.38 -35.51
CA CYS A 470 -40.94 -21.58 -35.02
C CYS A 470 -41.26 -22.54 -36.17
N LYS A 471 -41.77 -23.74 -35.86
CA LYS A 471 -42.18 -24.73 -36.88
C LYS A 471 -43.29 -24.25 -37.84
N ASN A 472 -44.03 -23.21 -37.46
CA ASN A 472 -45.14 -22.61 -38.19
C ASN A 472 -44.79 -21.22 -38.77
N SER A 473 -43.52 -20.85 -38.86
CA SER A 473 -43.12 -19.52 -39.34
C SER A 473 -43.38 -19.33 -40.85
N VAL A 474 -43.94 -18.17 -41.17
CA VAL A 474 -44.07 -17.62 -42.52
C VAL A 474 -43.25 -16.34 -42.54
N ILE A 475 -42.06 -16.36 -43.15
CA ILE A 475 -41.20 -15.17 -43.20
C ILE A 475 -41.92 -14.09 -44.05
N PRO A 476 -42.11 -12.85 -43.55
CA PRO A 476 -42.96 -11.88 -44.25
C PRO A 476 -42.33 -11.36 -45.55
N SER A 477 -43.14 -11.31 -46.62
CA SER A 477 -42.73 -10.85 -47.95
C SER A 477 -42.97 -9.35 -48.19
N ASP A 478 -43.24 -8.57 -47.15
CA ASP A 478 -43.44 -7.12 -47.21
C ASP A 478 -42.12 -6.32 -47.16
N GLY A 479 -41.00 -7.01 -46.94
CA GLY A 479 -39.67 -6.42 -46.79
C GLY A 479 -39.34 -5.97 -45.36
N SER A 480 -40.09 -6.43 -44.34
CA SER A 480 -39.71 -6.33 -42.93
C SER A 480 -38.46 -7.16 -42.59
N VAL A 481 -38.30 -8.32 -43.25
CA VAL A 481 -37.12 -9.20 -43.11
C VAL A 481 -36.26 -9.15 -44.38
N THR A 482 -34.97 -8.85 -44.21
CA THR A 482 -33.94 -9.04 -45.26
C THR A 482 -32.79 -9.96 -44.80
N ARG A 483 -32.76 -10.30 -43.51
CA ARG A 483 -31.74 -11.14 -42.88
C ARG A 483 -32.40 -12.21 -42.02
N ILE A 484 -32.05 -13.48 -42.22
CA ILE A 484 -32.32 -14.52 -41.20
C ILE A 484 -31.13 -14.51 -40.23
N GLY A 485 -31.40 -14.33 -38.94
CA GLY A 485 -30.36 -14.20 -37.92
C GLY A 485 -29.56 -15.49 -37.68
N ASP A 486 -28.42 -15.33 -37.00
CA ASP A 486 -27.65 -16.47 -36.49
C ASP A 486 -28.54 -17.32 -35.56
N TYR A 487 -28.50 -18.64 -35.72
CA TYR A 487 -29.29 -19.62 -34.96
C TYR A 487 -30.83 -19.47 -34.98
N ALA A 488 -31.42 -18.63 -35.85
CA ALA A 488 -32.84 -18.25 -35.75
C ALA A 488 -33.88 -19.39 -35.86
N PHE A 489 -33.52 -20.49 -36.54
CA PHE A 489 -34.27 -21.76 -36.58
C PHE A 489 -33.44 -22.93 -36.03
N ALA A 490 -32.40 -22.68 -35.23
CA ALA A 490 -31.55 -23.74 -34.72
C ALA A 490 -32.34 -24.74 -33.86
N ARG A 491 -32.09 -26.02 -34.11
CA ARG A 491 -32.71 -27.19 -33.48
C ARG A 491 -34.23 -27.28 -33.69
N CYS A 492 -34.74 -26.64 -34.73
CA CYS A 492 -36.15 -26.76 -35.14
C CYS A 492 -36.45 -28.12 -35.79
N ASN A 493 -36.33 -29.20 -35.01
CA ASN A 493 -36.53 -30.58 -35.45
C ASN A 493 -37.98 -30.86 -35.95
N SER A 494 -38.92 -29.94 -35.70
CA SER A 494 -40.31 -29.99 -36.19
C SER A 494 -40.53 -29.25 -37.51
N LEU A 495 -39.54 -28.48 -38.01
CA LEU A 495 -39.64 -27.72 -39.26
C LEU A 495 -39.41 -28.63 -40.47
N THR A 496 -40.46 -28.90 -41.24
CA THR A 496 -40.41 -29.78 -42.42
C THR A 496 -40.20 -29.04 -43.74
N SER A 497 -40.68 -27.80 -43.82
CA SER A 497 -40.54 -26.89 -44.96
C SER A 497 -40.57 -25.44 -44.52
N ILE A 498 -39.86 -24.54 -45.21
CA ILE A 498 -39.95 -23.09 -44.97
C ILE A 498 -40.04 -22.31 -46.29
N VAL A 499 -40.73 -21.16 -46.26
CA VAL A 499 -40.79 -20.19 -47.35
C VAL A 499 -39.86 -19.01 -47.02
N ILE A 500 -38.98 -18.65 -47.96
CA ILE A 500 -38.02 -17.55 -47.84
C ILE A 500 -38.32 -16.52 -48.95
N PRO A 501 -38.76 -15.30 -48.62
CA PRO A 501 -39.02 -14.23 -49.59
C PRO A 501 -37.80 -13.78 -50.39
N GLU A 502 -38.02 -13.23 -51.59
CA GLU A 502 -36.93 -12.75 -52.47
C GLU A 502 -36.09 -11.60 -51.86
N GLY A 503 -36.65 -10.88 -50.88
CA GLY A 503 -35.97 -9.80 -50.16
C GLY A 503 -34.92 -10.26 -49.13
N VAL A 504 -34.83 -11.57 -48.83
CA VAL A 504 -33.82 -12.12 -47.93
C VAL A 504 -32.47 -12.22 -48.65
N THR A 505 -31.51 -11.39 -48.27
CA THR A 505 -30.17 -11.33 -48.89
C THR A 505 -29.07 -11.96 -48.05
N SER A 506 -29.34 -12.30 -46.79
CA SER A 506 -28.37 -12.93 -45.87
C SER A 506 -29.04 -13.94 -44.94
N ILE A 507 -28.35 -15.04 -44.66
CA ILE A 507 -28.74 -16.11 -43.73
C ILE A 507 -27.57 -16.35 -42.76
N GLY A 508 -27.84 -16.21 -41.47
CA GLY A 508 -26.85 -16.25 -40.41
C GLY A 508 -26.15 -17.60 -40.20
N LYS A 509 -25.08 -17.54 -39.41
CA LYS A 509 -24.33 -18.70 -38.92
C LYS A 509 -25.27 -19.64 -38.15
N TYR A 510 -25.19 -20.94 -38.43
CA TYR A 510 -26.07 -21.97 -37.84
C TYR A 510 -27.59 -21.70 -37.92
N ALA A 511 -28.08 -20.82 -38.81
CA ALA A 511 -29.48 -20.40 -38.85
C ALA A 511 -30.50 -21.55 -38.87
N PHE A 512 -30.21 -22.64 -39.60
CA PHE A 512 -31.00 -23.87 -39.68
C PHE A 512 -30.24 -25.09 -39.11
N TRP A 513 -29.29 -24.87 -38.19
CA TRP A 513 -28.54 -25.97 -37.57
C TRP A 513 -29.47 -26.99 -36.94
N TYR A 514 -29.22 -28.28 -37.18
CA TYR A 514 -29.99 -29.38 -36.60
C TYR A 514 -31.50 -29.35 -36.92
N CYS A 515 -31.90 -28.72 -38.05
CA CYS A 515 -33.25 -28.84 -38.63
C CYS A 515 -33.43 -30.21 -39.31
N SER A 516 -33.34 -31.29 -38.53
CA SER A 516 -33.22 -32.67 -39.04
C SER A 516 -34.40 -33.12 -39.93
N SER A 517 -35.60 -32.61 -39.70
CA SER A 517 -36.81 -32.91 -40.49
C SER A 517 -36.99 -32.05 -41.74
N LEU A 518 -36.09 -31.09 -42.03
CA LEU A 518 -36.24 -30.18 -43.16
C LEU A 518 -36.08 -30.92 -44.51
N THR A 519 -37.12 -30.85 -45.34
CA THR A 519 -37.20 -31.55 -46.65
C THR A 519 -37.34 -30.59 -47.84
N SER A 520 -37.72 -29.33 -47.63
CA SER A 520 -37.79 -28.34 -48.69
C SER A 520 -37.62 -26.90 -48.18
N ILE A 521 -36.99 -26.08 -49.00
CA ILE A 521 -36.99 -24.61 -48.87
C ILE A 521 -37.66 -24.08 -50.13
N THR A 522 -38.68 -23.24 -49.98
CA THR A 522 -39.29 -22.52 -51.12
C THR A 522 -38.77 -21.09 -51.11
N PHE A 523 -37.86 -20.76 -52.03
CA PHE A 523 -37.37 -19.41 -52.22
C PHE A 523 -38.22 -18.68 -53.27
N GLN A 524 -38.67 -17.46 -52.94
CA GLN A 524 -39.59 -16.71 -53.80
C GLN A 524 -38.91 -15.94 -54.95
N GLY A 525 -37.57 -16.00 -55.06
CA GLY A 525 -36.80 -15.45 -56.18
C GLY A 525 -36.29 -16.53 -57.15
N SER A 526 -35.26 -16.19 -57.92
CA SER A 526 -34.56 -17.09 -58.85
C SER A 526 -33.48 -17.95 -58.17
N MET A 527 -33.03 -19.01 -58.85
CA MET A 527 -31.86 -19.79 -58.43
C MET A 527 -30.59 -18.94 -58.34
N GLU A 528 -30.41 -17.96 -59.23
CA GLU A 528 -29.28 -17.01 -59.19
C GLU A 528 -29.31 -16.16 -57.90
N GLN A 529 -30.48 -15.60 -57.57
CA GLN A 529 -30.68 -14.87 -56.31
C GLN A 529 -30.43 -15.76 -55.09
N TRP A 530 -30.95 -17.00 -55.08
CA TRP A 530 -30.71 -17.94 -53.97
C TRP A 530 -29.23 -18.23 -53.77
N ILE A 531 -28.49 -18.52 -54.85
CA ILE A 531 -27.05 -18.79 -54.79
C ILE A 531 -26.31 -17.55 -54.26
N ALA A 532 -26.69 -16.35 -54.70
CA ALA A 532 -26.10 -15.07 -54.30
C ALA A 532 -26.40 -14.61 -52.86
N ILE A 533 -27.36 -15.19 -52.15
CA ILE A 533 -27.57 -14.93 -50.71
C ILE A 533 -26.26 -15.18 -49.94
N ASP A 534 -25.86 -14.23 -49.09
CA ASP A 534 -24.74 -14.42 -48.17
C ASP A 534 -25.12 -15.42 -47.07
N LYS A 535 -24.37 -16.51 -46.92
CA LYS A 535 -24.71 -17.64 -46.03
C LYS A 535 -23.58 -17.86 -45.05
N GLY A 536 -23.86 -17.63 -43.77
CA GLY A 536 -22.91 -17.76 -42.67
C GLY A 536 -22.36 -19.18 -42.51
N THR A 537 -21.28 -19.29 -41.72
CA THR A 537 -20.64 -20.58 -41.42
C THR A 537 -21.66 -21.61 -40.95
N GLU A 538 -21.67 -22.77 -41.62
CA GLU A 538 -22.47 -23.93 -41.21
C GLU A 538 -23.98 -23.65 -41.01
N TRP A 539 -24.52 -22.67 -41.75
CA TRP A 539 -25.92 -22.23 -41.71
C TRP A 539 -26.97 -23.36 -41.80
N ASN A 540 -26.63 -24.51 -42.39
CA ASN A 540 -27.46 -25.69 -42.59
C ASN A 540 -26.86 -27.01 -42.05
N LEU A 541 -25.87 -26.94 -41.15
CA LEU A 541 -25.25 -28.12 -40.53
C LEU A 541 -26.32 -28.99 -39.84
N ASP A 542 -26.22 -30.32 -39.99
CA ASP A 542 -27.17 -31.31 -39.44
C ASP A 542 -28.66 -31.08 -39.82
N ALA A 543 -28.97 -30.17 -40.74
CA ALA A 543 -30.31 -30.07 -41.34
C ALA A 543 -30.60 -31.32 -42.19
N GLY A 544 -31.88 -31.58 -42.44
CA GLY A 544 -32.33 -32.71 -43.26
C GLY A 544 -31.81 -32.70 -44.71
N SER A 545 -32.22 -33.71 -45.47
CA SER A 545 -32.00 -33.77 -46.92
C SER A 545 -33.13 -33.02 -47.62
N TYR A 546 -32.88 -31.75 -47.93
CA TYR A 546 -33.85 -30.86 -48.56
C TYR A 546 -33.48 -30.51 -50.01
N THR A 547 -34.48 -30.05 -50.77
CA THR A 547 -34.30 -29.32 -52.04
C THR A 547 -34.65 -27.84 -51.86
N VAL A 548 -34.16 -26.99 -52.74
CA VAL A 548 -34.52 -25.56 -52.80
C VAL A 548 -35.33 -25.30 -54.06
N ILE A 549 -36.62 -25.02 -53.90
CA ILE A 549 -37.55 -24.71 -54.98
C ILE A 549 -37.52 -23.20 -55.20
N CYS A 550 -37.09 -22.77 -56.38
CA CYS A 550 -37.07 -21.37 -56.81
C CYS A 550 -38.15 -21.11 -57.89
N THR A 551 -38.36 -19.86 -58.27
CA THR A 551 -39.34 -19.47 -59.30
C THR A 551 -39.04 -20.01 -60.70
N ASP A 552 -37.78 -20.33 -60.98
CA ASP A 552 -37.21 -20.69 -62.28
C ASP A 552 -36.61 -22.11 -62.34
N GLY A 553 -36.58 -22.84 -61.22
CA GLY A 553 -36.03 -24.20 -61.17
C GLY A 553 -35.95 -24.77 -59.75
N THR A 554 -35.23 -25.89 -59.60
CA THR A 554 -35.01 -26.54 -58.30
C THR A 554 -33.54 -26.92 -58.14
N LEU A 555 -32.98 -26.64 -56.98
CA LEU A 555 -31.62 -27.01 -56.58
C LEU A 555 -31.67 -28.12 -55.52
N ASP A 556 -30.59 -28.86 -55.40
CA ASP A 556 -30.34 -29.78 -54.30
C ASP A 556 -29.83 -29.05 -53.03
N LYS A 557 -29.42 -29.81 -52.01
CA LYS A 557 -28.87 -29.25 -50.76
C LYS A 557 -27.51 -28.55 -50.93
N ASN A 558 -26.73 -28.96 -51.92
CA ASN A 558 -25.39 -28.42 -52.21
C ASN A 558 -25.44 -27.15 -53.06
N GLY A 559 -26.54 -26.96 -53.81
CA GLY A 559 -26.75 -25.85 -54.74
C GLY A 559 -26.66 -26.25 -56.21
N ASP A 560 -26.55 -27.55 -56.52
CA ASP A 560 -26.55 -28.08 -57.89
C ASP A 560 -27.99 -28.18 -58.41
N GLN A 561 -28.21 -27.93 -59.70
CA GLN A 561 -29.53 -28.00 -60.34
C GLN A 561 -29.97 -29.45 -60.59
N LEU A 562 -31.25 -29.76 -60.32
CA LEU A 562 -31.90 -31.07 -60.48
C LEU A 562 -32.67 -31.22 -61.80
#